data_AF-A0AAE8U702-F1
#
_entry.id   AF-A0AAE8U702-F1
#
_cell.length_a   1.000
_cell.length_b   1.000
_cell.length_c   1.000
_cell.angle_alpha   90.00
_cell.angle_beta   90.00
_cell.angle_gamma   90.00
#
_symmetry.space_group_name_H-M   'P 1'
#
loop_
_entity.id
_entity.type
_entity.pdbx_description
1 polymer ?
#
loop_
_entity_poly.entity_id
_entity_poly.type
_entity_poly.pdbx_seq_one_letter_code
_entity_poly.pdbx_strand_id
1 'polypeptide(L)' 'MNSLEITQITEELFEVRLAFGGKISMQYMNRQQLIQLGSTFQIERNIHTLLDKKTYIDL' A
#
# COMPACT_ATOMS: atom_id res chain seq x y z
N MET A 1 9.52 -1.88 -13.58
CA MET A 1 8.90 -2.70 -12.52
C MET A 1 7.80 -1.87 -11.91
N ASN A 2 6.60 -2.43 -11.81
CA ASN A 2 5.52 -1.79 -11.08
C ASN A 2 5.54 -2.34 -9.66
N SER A 3 5.42 -1.48 -8.67
CA SER A 3 5.47 -1.90 -7.28
C SER A 3 4.64 -0.99 -6.39
N LEU A 4 4.21 -1.57 -5.27
CA LEU A 4 3.52 -0.88 -4.20
C LEU A 4 4.30 -1.06 -2.90
N GLU A 5 4.68 0.05 -2.30
CA GLU A 5 5.22 0.08 -0.94
C GLU A 5 4.18 0.68 0.00
N ILE A 6 3.95 0.01 1.12
CA ILE A 6 3.04 0.47 2.17
C ILE A 6 3.84 0.54 3.48
N THR A 7 3.85 1.72 4.09
CA THR A 7 4.48 1.95 5.40
C THR A 7 3.42 2.46 6.36
N GLN A 8 3.22 1.74 7.46
CA GLN A 8 2.35 2.21 8.53
C GLN A 8 3.06 3.31 9.32
N ILE A 9 2.40 4.47 9.48
CA ILE A 9 2.91 5.62 10.24
C ILE A 9 2.29 5.64 11.63
N THR A 10 0.97 5.42 11.71
CA THR A 10 0.21 5.25 12.96
C THR A 10 -0.80 4.11 12.80
N GLU A 11 -1.61 3.81 13.82
CA GLU A 11 -2.64 2.76 13.76
C GLU A 11 -3.64 2.94 12.59
N GLU A 12 -3.91 4.20 12.23
CA GLU A 12 -4.92 4.58 11.23
C GLU A 12 -4.34 5.28 9.99
N LEU A 13 -3.03 5.56 9.94
CA LEU A 13 -2.40 6.31 8.85
C LEU A 13 -1.28 5.50 8.18
N PHE A 14 -1.32 5.43 6.85
CA PHE A 14 -0.38 4.69 6.03
C PHE A 14 0.19 5.60 4.93
N GLU A 15 1.51 5.55 4.72
CA GLU A 15 2.16 6.08 3.53
C GLU A 15 2.16 4.98 2.45
N VAL A 16 1.62 5.29 1.28
CA VAL A 16 1.56 4.38 0.13
C VAL A 16 2.37 4.99 -1.00
N ARG A 17 3.35 4.24 -1.51
CA ARG A 17 4.14 4.62 -2.69
C ARG A 17 3.85 3.64 -3.82
N LEU A 18 3.31 4.15 -4.92
CA LEU A 18 3.07 3.38 -6.14
C LEU A 18 4.11 3.80 -7.17
N ALA A 19 4.98 2.85 -7.56
CA ALA A 19 5.82 2.96 -8.72
C ALA A 19 5.12 2.28 -9.90
N PHE A 20 4.78 3.03 -10.95
CA PHE A 20 4.14 2.47 -12.14
C PHE A 20 4.65 3.15 -13.40
N GLY A 21 5.12 2.36 -14.37
CA GLY A 21 5.63 2.90 -15.64
C GLY A 21 6.79 3.90 -15.46
N GLY A 22 7.65 3.69 -14.45
CA GLY A 22 8.79 4.57 -14.13
C GLY A 22 8.42 5.86 -13.39
N LYS A 23 7.14 6.10 -13.12
CA LYS A 23 6.68 7.21 -12.28
C LYS A 23 6.41 6.73 -10.86
N ILE A 24 6.76 7.55 -9.88
CA ILE A 24 6.48 7.27 -8.46
C ILE A 24 5.44 8.28 -8.00
N SER A 25 4.37 7.79 -7.39
CA SER A 25 3.39 8.61 -6.67
C SER A 25 3.35 8.18 -5.21
N MET A 26 3.19 9.16 -4.32
CA MET A 26 3.11 8.95 -2.88
C MET A 26 1.82 9.56 -2.35
N GLN A 27 1.10 8.83 -1.52
CA GLN A 27 -0.17 9.25 -0.94
C GLN A 27 -0.28 8.76 0.50
N TYR A 28 -0.98 9.52 1.33
CA TYR A 28 -1.38 9.06 2.66
C TYR A 28 -2.80 8.52 2.61
N MET A 29 -2.99 7.33 3.18
CA MET A 29 -4.27 6.65 3.18
C MET A 29 -4.64 6.23 4.60
N ASN A 30 -5.92 6.33 4.92
CA ASN A 30 -6.46 5.64 6.09
C ASN A 30 -6.69 4.15 5.80
N ARG A 31 -7.01 3.39 6.85
CA ARG A 31 -7.23 1.94 6.74
C ARG A 31 -8.29 1.55 5.71
N GLN A 32 -9.41 2.26 5.64
CA GLN A 32 -10.49 1.95 4.69
C GLN A 32 -10.06 2.19 3.24
N GLN A 33 -9.36 3.30 2.99
CA GLN A 33 -8.81 3.62 1.67
C GLN A 33 -7.76 2.59 1.25
N LEU A 34 -6.89 2.18 2.18
CA LEU A 34 -5.88 1.16 1.91
C LEU A 34 -6.51 -0.20 1.54
N ILE A 35 -7.59 -0.60 2.21
CA ILE A 35 -8.33 -1.83 1.88
C ILE A 35 -8.93 -1.74 0.47
N GLN A 36 -9.56 -0.62 0.11
CA GLN A 36 -10.12 -0.40 -1.23
C GLN A 36 -9.04 -0.44 -2.33
N LEU A 37 -7.86 0.14 -2.05
CA LEU A 37 -6.70 0.03 -2.93
C LEU A 37 -6.28 -1.43 -3.09
N GLY A 38 -6.26 -2.18 -1.99
CA GLY A 38 -5.95 -3.61 -2.00
C GLY A 38 -6.85 -4.43 -2.90
N SER A 39 -8.16 -4.14 -2.88
CA SER A 39 -9.14 -4.75 -3.77
C SER A 39 -8.85 -4.45 -5.24
N THR A 40 -8.46 -3.21 -5.54
CA THR A 40 -8.17 -2.77 -6.91
C THR A 40 -6.98 -3.53 -7.53
N PHE A 41 -5.95 -3.80 -6.72
CA PHE A 41 -4.76 -4.53 -7.17
C PHE A 41 -4.77 -6.03 -6.85
N GLN A 42 -5.87 -6.55 -6.27
CA GLN A 42 -6.00 -7.95 -5.82
C GLN A 42 -4.94 -8.37 -4.78
N ILE A 43 -4.52 -7.43 -3.93
CA ILE A 43 -3.49 -7.61 -2.89
C ILE A 43 -4.06 -7.56 -1.47
N GLU A 44 -5.38 -7.71 -1.32
CA GLU A 44 -6.10 -7.64 -0.04
C GLU A 44 -5.51 -8.55 1.03
N ARG A 45 -5.16 -9.79 0.66
CA ARG A 45 -4.51 -10.75 1.57
C ARG A 45 -3.21 -10.22 2.13
N ASN A 46 -2.44 -9.49 1.32
CA ASN A 46 -1.20 -8.88 1.77
C ASN A 46 -1.59 -7.82 2.79
N ILE A 47 -2.47 -6.87 2.44
CA ILE A 47 -2.90 -5.75 3.31
C ILE A 47 -3.37 -6.19 4.71
N HIS A 48 -4.17 -7.26 4.79
CA HIS A 48 -4.64 -7.78 6.08
C HIS A 48 -3.51 -8.32 6.98
N THR A 49 -2.38 -8.74 6.41
CA THR A 49 -1.20 -9.23 7.15
C THR A 49 -0.16 -8.13 7.46
N LEU A 50 -0.33 -6.88 6.98
CA LEU A 50 0.73 -5.86 7.00
C LEU A 50 0.81 -5.02 8.28
N LEU A 51 0.03 -5.36 9.32
CA LEU A 51 -0.26 -4.43 10.41
C LEU A 51 0.86 -4.18 11.43
N ASP A 52 2.10 -4.59 11.13
CA ASP A 52 3.24 -4.36 12.04
C ASP A 52 4.54 -3.91 11.35
N LYS A 53 4.63 -3.90 10.00
CA LYS A 53 5.91 -3.65 9.27
C LYS A 53 5.73 -3.01 7.89
N LYS A 54 6.75 -2.26 7.44
CA LYS A 54 6.88 -1.80 6.04
C LYS A 54 6.76 -3.01 5.10
N THR A 55 5.94 -2.87 4.08
CA THR A 55 5.68 -3.95 3.12
C THR A 55 5.88 -3.50 1.69
N TYR A 56 6.50 -4.37 0.91
CA TYR A 56 6.77 -4.21 -0.50
C TYR A 56 6.01 -5.28 -1.28
N ILE A 57 5.37 -4.88 -2.38
CA ILE A 57 4.57 -5.74 -3.25
C ILE A 57 4.94 -5.44 -4.70
N ASP A 58 5.36 -6.47 -5.44
CA ASP A 58 5.52 -6.39 -6.89
C ASP A 58 4.14 -6.51 -7.57
N LEU A 59 3.85 -5.60 -8.51
CA LEU A 59 2.59 -5.51 -9.26
C LEU A 59 2.75 -6.00 -10.70
#